data_AF-A0A8J7BJW5-F1
#
_entry.id   AF-A0A8J7BJW5-F1
#
_cell.length_a   1.000
_cell.length_b   1.000
_cell.length_c   1.000
_cell.angle_alpha   90.00
_cell.angle_beta   90.00
_cell.angle_gamma   90.00
#
_symmetry.space_group_name_H-M   'P 1'
#
loop_
_entity.id
_entity.type
_entity.pdbx_description
1 polymer ?
#
loop_
_entity_poly.entity_id
_entity_poly.type
_entity_poly.pdbx_seq_one_letter_code
_entity_poly.pdbx_strand_id
1 'polypeptide(L)'
;MANYKEYRSVSEFPLHTAQLNREQIETAYQDIRNSYKSLVASRGQLVRRQTEAKNSLTTINQSLKQLSVTLEKVQKEKQQLQQALTHSLDVRKQLESWGDELTEQVDDLTLQMSATTKLLEDFESIYEEVKEDNGVFSFWQRLNRLLTAAQRLLNTDIKTLTVKKASPEPMEDWTKETPANINRALRED
;
A
#
# COMPACT_ATOMS: atom_id res chain seq x y z
N MET A 1 -12.42 29.25 -38.80
CA MET A 1 -11.58 30.34 -39.34
C MET A 1 -12.02 31.64 -38.70
N ALA A 2 -11.11 32.37 -38.05
CA ALA A 2 -11.46 33.67 -37.46
C ALA A 2 -11.79 34.66 -38.58
N ASN A 3 -13.02 35.16 -38.59
CA ASN A 3 -13.51 36.09 -39.60
C ASN A 3 -12.96 37.48 -39.28
N TYR A 4 -11.77 37.81 -39.80
CA TYR A 4 -11.18 39.13 -39.57
C TYR A 4 -11.92 40.15 -40.44
N LYS A 5 -12.34 41.25 -39.81
CA LYS A 5 -13.00 42.34 -40.51
C LYS A 5 -11.93 43.09 -41.31
N GLU A 6 -12.02 43.03 -42.62
CA GLU A 6 -11.13 43.75 -43.53
C GLU A 6 -11.52 45.23 -43.50
N TYR A 7 -10.57 46.09 -43.13
CA TYR A 7 -10.77 47.54 -43.12
C TYR A 7 -10.21 48.13 -44.40
N ARG A 8 -10.90 49.13 -44.97
CA ARG A 8 -10.37 49.90 -46.11
C ARG A 8 -8.99 50.45 -45.80
N SER A 9 -8.09 50.35 -46.78
CA SER A 9 -6.76 50.94 -46.66
C SER A 9 -6.86 52.47 -46.64
N VAL A 10 -5.92 53.12 -45.95
CA VAL A 10 -5.81 54.60 -45.94
C VAL A 10 -5.60 55.14 -47.36
N SER A 11 -5.03 54.33 -48.26
CA SER A 11 -4.84 54.66 -49.67
C SER A 11 -6.11 54.72 -50.50
N GLU A 12 -7.24 54.21 -50.00
CA GLU A 12 -8.54 54.26 -50.71
C GLU A 12 -9.29 55.57 -50.47
N PHE A 13 -8.82 56.42 -49.55
CA PHE A 13 -9.41 57.73 -49.29
C PHE A 13 -8.77 58.80 -50.17
N PRO A 14 -9.54 59.78 -50.65
CA PRO A 14 -9.03 60.82 -51.55
C PRO A 14 -7.95 61.68 -50.88
N LEU A 15 -6.77 61.72 -51.49
CA LEU A 15 -5.60 62.49 -51.03
C LEU A 15 -5.72 63.99 -51.32
N HIS A 16 -6.48 64.37 -52.35
CA HIS A 16 -6.64 65.76 -52.79
C HIS A 16 -8.12 66.18 -52.73
N THR A 17 -8.50 66.85 -51.67
CA THR A 17 -9.88 67.32 -51.45
C THR A 17 -10.27 68.52 -52.32
N ALA A 18 -9.29 69.22 -52.87
CA ALA A 18 -9.49 70.41 -53.70
C ALA A 18 -10.19 70.14 -55.05
N GLN A 19 -10.19 68.89 -55.52
CA GLN A 19 -10.82 68.47 -56.78
C GLN A 19 -12.20 67.85 -56.59
N LEU A 20 -12.64 67.68 -55.34
CA LEU A 20 -13.91 67.05 -55.02
C LEU A 20 -15.02 68.08 -54.88
N ASN A 21 -16.21 67.72 -55.32
CA ASN A 21 -17.40 68.50 -55.02
C ASN A 21 -17.78 68.35 -53.52
N ARG A 22 -18.64 69.24 -53.03
CA ARG A 22 -19.03 69.26 -51.61
C ARG A 22 -19.65 67.93 -51.14
N GLU A 23 -20.51 67.32 -51.95
CA GLU A 23 -21.16 66.05 -51.61
C GLU A 23 -20.16 64.91 -51.47
N GLN A 24 -19.18 64.81 -52.38
CA GLN A 24 -18.10 63.83 -52.34
C GLN A 24 -17.22 63.99 -51.10
N ILE A 25 -16.96 65.23 -50.67
CA ILE A 25 -16.23 65.51 -49.43
C ILE A 25 -17.04 65.03 -48.22
N GLU A 26 -18.35 65.31 -48.18
CA GLU A 26 -19.24 64.88 -47.09
C GLU A 26 -19.33 63.35 -47.01
N THR A 27 -19.45 62.65 -48.14
CA THR A 27 -19.44 61.18 -48.21
C THR A 27 -18.10 60.61 -47.73
N ALA A 28 -16.97 61.12 -48.24
CA ALA A 28 -15.65 60.66 -47.83
C ALA A 28 -15.41 60.85 -46.33
N TYR A 29 -15.86 61.98 -45.76
CA TYR A 29 -15.77 62.23 -44.32
C TYR A 29 -16.61 61.24 -43.51
N GLN A 30 -17.86 60.96 -43.93
CA GLN A 30 -18.71 59.99 -43.26
C GLN A 30 -18.09 58.58 -43.30
N ASP A 31 -17.51 58.18 -44.43
CA ASP A 31 -16.83 56.90 -44.59
C ASP A 31 -15.60 56.77 -43.68
N ILE A 32 -14.77 57.82 -43.61
CA ILE A 32 -13.62 57.88 -42.69
C ILE A 32 -14.10 57.76 -41.24
N ARG A 33 -15.14 58.51 -40.86
CA ARG A 33 -15.69 58.49 -39.51
C ARG A 33 -16.23 57.12 -39.12
N ASN A 34 -16.96 56.46 -40.02
CA ASN A 34 -17.51 55.12 -39.80
C ASN A 34 -16.41 54.05 -39.71
N SER A 35 -15.38 54.17 -40.55
CA SER A 35 -14.20 53.30 -40.53
C SER A 35 -13.42 53.45 -39.23
N TYR A 36 -13.17 54.69 -38.80
CA TYR A 36 -12.50 54.98 -37.52
C TYR A 36 -13.28 54.41 -36.33
N LYS A 37 -14.59 54.64 -36.26
CA LYS A 37 -15.45 54.11 -35.19
C LYS A 37 -15.38 52.57 -35.11
N SER A 38 -15.42 51.92 -36.27
CA SER A 38 -15.33 50.46 -36.37
C SER A 38 -13.95 49.94 -35.92
N LEU A 39 -12.88 50.60 -36.36
CA LEU A 39 -11.51 50.26 -36.01
C LEU A 39 -11.27 50.40 -34.49
N VAL A 40 -11.73 51.50 -33.88
CA VAL A 40 -11.61 51.72 -32.43
C VAL A 40 -12.34 50.63 -31.65
N ALA A 41 -13.57 50.28 -32.05
CA ALA A 41 -14.33 49.21 -31.41
C ALA A 41 -13.60 47.85 -31.50
N SER A 42 -13.06 47.53 -32.67
CA SER A 42 -12.29 46.30 -32.89
C SER A 42 -10.99 46.25 -32.10
N ARG A 43 -10.25 47.36 -32.02
CA ARG A 43 -9.05 47.45 -31.16
C ARG A 43 -9.41 47.22 -29.70
N GLY A 44 -10.52 47.82 -29.23
CA GLY A 44 -11.03 47.59 -27.88
C GLY A 44 -11.34 46.12 -27.60
N GLN A 45 -12.02 45.44 -28.53
CA GLN A 45 -12.29 44.01 -28.42
C GLN A 45 -11.02 43.16 -28.43
N LEU A 46 -10.03 43.51 -29.27
CA LEU A 46 -8.77 42.80 -29.35
C LEU A 46 -7.99 42.92 -28.04
N VAL A 47 -7.87 44.13 -27.48
CA VAL A 47 -7.20 44.37 -26.19
C VAL A 47 -7.88 43.58 -25.07
N ARG A 48 -9.22 43.56 -25.05
CA ARG A 48 -9.98 42.77 -24.09
C ARG A 48 -9.68 41.28 -24.22
N ARG A 49 -9.77 40.72 -25.43
CA ARG A 49 -9.47 39.30 -25.69
C ARG A 49 -8.03 38.94 -25.35
N GLN A 50 -7.07 39.82 -25.64
CA GLN A 50 -5.68 39.64 -25.26
C GLN A 50 -5.52 39.58 -23.74
N THR A 51 -6.20 40.46 -23.01
CA THR A 51 -6.18 40.49 -21.55
C THR A 51 -6.82 39.23 -20.96
N GLU A 52 -7.98 38.81 -21.49
CA GLU A 52 -8.66 37.57 -21.10
C GLU A 52 -7.78 36.34 -21.35
N ALA A 53 -7.13 36.26 -22.52
CA ALA A 53 -6.20 35.18 -22.85
C ALA A 53 -4.98 35.15 -21.91
N LYS A 54 -4.40 36.32 -21.59
CA LYS A 54 -3.29 36.43 -20.63
C LYS A 54 -3.71 35.93 -19.25
N ASN A 55 -4.88 36.34 -18.77
CA ASN A 55 -5.41 35.89 -17.48
C ASN A 55 -5.66 34.38 -17.48
N SER A 56 -6.27 33.85 -18.53
CA SER A 56 -6.48 32.40 -18.69
C SER A 56 -5.16 31.62 -18.64
N LEU A 57 -4.13 32.10 -19.33
CA LEU A 57 -2.79 31.50 -19.31
C LEU A 57 -2.20 31.50 -17.89
N THR A 58 -2.35 32.61 -17.15
CA THR A 58 -1.90 32.65 -15.75
C THR A 58 -2.62 31.64 -14.86
N THR A 59 -3.93 31.48 -15.02
CA THR A 59 -4.70 30.48 -14.27
C THR A 59 -4.25 29.06 -14.62
N ILE A 60 -4.10 28.74 -15.90
CA ILE A 60 -3.64 27.42 -16.36
C ILE A 60 -2.25 27.11 -15.78
N ASN A 61 -1.33 28.07 -15.79
CA ASN A 61 0.00 27.89 -15.20
C ASN A 61 -0.05 27.64 -13.69
N GLN A 62 -0.95 28.30 -12.96
CA GLN A 62 -1.15 28.04 -11.54
C GLN A 62 -1.70 26.64 -11.29
N SER A 63 -2.71 26.22 -12.06
CA SER A 63 -3.28 24.87 -11.98
C SER A 63 -2.24 23.79 -12.31
N LEU A 64 -1.40 24.01 -13.32
CA LEU A 64 -0.32 23.09 -13.69
C LEU A 64 0.67 22.91 -12.54
N LYS A 65 1.07 24.01 -11.88
CA LYS A 65 1.94 23.94 -10.69
C LYS A 65 1.30 23.14 -9.56
N GLN A 66 0.02 23.36 -9.26
CA GLN A 66 -0.70 22.61 -8.23
C GLN A 66 -0.81 21.11 -8.56
N LEU A 67 -1.04 20.78 -9.84
CA LEU A 67 -1.06 19.41 -10.34
C LEU A 67 0.31 18.74 -10.20
N SER A 68 1.40 19.46 -10.49
CA SER A 68 2.76 18.96 -10.31
C SER A 68 3.04 18.60 -8.86
N VAL A 69 2.69 19.47 -7.91
CA VAL A 69 2.85 19.22 -6.48
C VAL A 69 2.02 18.02 -6.02
N THR A 70 0.77 17.93 -6.48
CA THR A 70 -0.10 16.79 -6.17
C THR A 70 0.46 15.48 -6.72
N LEU A 71 1.00 15.51 -7.95
CA LEU A 71 1.61 14.35 -8.58
C LEU A 71 2.84 13.86 -7.79
N GLU A 72 3.71 14.78 -7.35
CA GLU A 72 4.86 14.45 -6.51
C GLU A 72 4.43 13.80 -5.19
N LYS A 73 3.36 14.32 -4.56
CA LYS A 73 2.79 13.73 -3.34
C LYS A 73 2.29 12.31 -3.58
N VAL A 74 1.49 12.10 -4.63
CA VAL A 74 0.97 10.76 -5.00
C VAL A 74 2.10 9.79 -5.32
N GLN A 75 3.17 10.26 -5.98
CA GLN A 75 4.32 9.43 -6.28
C GLN A 75 5.08 9.00 -5.01
N LYS A 76 5.20 9.90 -4.03
CA LYS A 76 5.79 9.59 -2.72
C LYS A 76 4.93 8.59 -1.94
N GLU A 77 3.61 8.79 -1.90
CA GLU A 77 2.67 7.85 -1.26
C GLU A 77 2.71 6.47 -1.91
N LYS A 78 2.78 6.40 -3.24
CA LYS A 78 2.97 5.13 -3.97
C LYS A 78 4.24 4.41 -3.54
N GLN A 79 5.36 5.12 -3.41
CA GLN A 79 6.62 4.51 -2.95
C GLN A 79 6.51 3.98 -1.51
N GLN A 80 5.86 4.72 -0.62
CA GLN A 80 5.61 4.28 0.76
C GLN A 80 4.73 3.03 0.81
N LEU A 81 3.66 2.99 0.01
CA LEU A 81 2.79 1.81 -0.08
C LEU A 81 3.53 0.60 -0.65
N GLN A 82 4.43 0.78 -1.62
CA GLN A 82 5.27 -0.30 -2.13
C GLN A 82 6.19 -0.86 -1.05
N GLN A 83 6.82 0.01 -0.24
CA GLN A 83 7.64 -0.41 0.89
C GLN A 83 6.82 -1.17 1.94
N ALA A 84 5.64 -0.67 2.29
CA ALA A 84 4.73 -1.33 3.22
C ALA A 84 4.27 -2.71 2.71
N LEU A 85 4.00 -2.83 1.41
CA LEU A 85 3.65 -4.10 0.78
C LEU A 85 4.81 -5.10 0.85
N THR A 86 6.04 -4.69 0.51
CA THR A 86 7.22 -5.55 0.63
C THR A 86 7.41 -6.04 2.06
N HIS A 87 7.25 -5.15 3.05
CA HIS A 87 7.32 -5.52 4.45
C HIS A 87 6.22 -6.51 4.86
N SER A 88 4.97 -6.30 4.41
CA SER A 88 3.88 -7.23 4.69
C SER A 88 4.10 -8.62 4.07
N LEU A 89 4.69 -8.69 2.88
CA LEU A 89 5.05 -9.96 2.26
C LEU A 89 6.15 -10.69 3.06
N ASP A 90 7.13 -9.96 3.59
CA ASP A 90 8.17 -10.54 4.44
C ASP A 90 7.59 -11.09 5.75
N VAL A 91 6.74 -10.31 6.43
CA VAL A 91 6.02 -10.74 7.63
C VAL A 91 5.16 -11.98 7.36
N ARG A 92 4.47 -12.04 6.21
CA ARG A 92 3.70 -13.23 5.82
C ARG A 92 4.57 -14.47 5.66
N LYS A 93 5.74 -14.34 5.03
CA LYS A 93 6.69 -15.46 4.90
C LYS A 93 7.20 -15.94 6.25
N GLN A 94 7.48 -15.01 7.17
CA GLN A 94 7.88 -15.37 8.52
C GLN A 94 6.76 -16.11 9.26
N LEU A 95 5.51 -15.64 9.14
CA LEU A 95 4.35 -16.33 9.71
C LEU A 95 4.15 -17.73 9.11
N GLU A 96 4.32 -17.89 7.80
CA GLU A 96 4.22 -19.18 7.12
C GLU A 96 5.28 -20.14 7.65
N SER A 97 6.54 -19.70 7.73
CA SER A 97 7.63 -20.48 8.33
C SER A 97 7.36 -20.86 9.78
N TRP A 98 6.80 -19.96 10.59
CA TRP A 98 6.41 -20.27 11.96
C TRP A 98 5.25 -21.27 12.04
N GLY A 99 4.31 -21.19 11.11
CA GLY A 99 3.21 -22.15 10.99
C GLY A 99 3.71 -23.56 10.64
N ASP A 100 4.66 -23.65 9.71
CA ASP A 100 5.30 -24.91 9.32
C ASP A 100 6.08 -25.52 10.49
N GLU A 101 6.89 -24.72 11.19
CA GLU A 101 7.65 -25.16 12.37
C GLU A 101 6.70 -25.64 13.49
N LEU A 102 5.62 -24.91 13.74
CA LEU A 102 4.63 -25.32 14.74
C LEU A 102 3.93 -26.63 14.36
N THR A 103 3.64 -26.83 13.07
CA THR A 103 3.03 -28.07 12.57
C THR A 103 3.97 -29.24 12.79
N GLU A 104 5.26 -29.08 12.47
CA GLU A 104 6.28 -30.11 12.73
C GLU A 104 6.38 -30.45 14.22
N GLN A 105 6.36 -29.43 15.09
CA GLN A 105 6.37 -29.65 16.55
C GLN A 105 5.12 -30.39 17.04
N VAL A 106 3.94 -30.07 16.50
CA VAL A 106 2.69 -30.75 16.86
C VAL A 106 2.70 -32.20 16.36
N ASP A 107 3.21 -32.47 15.16
CA ASP A 107 3.32 -33.81 14.60
C ASP A 107 4.29 -34.67 15.42
N ASP A 108 5.46 -34.13 15.79
CA ASP A 108 6.43 -34.80 16.66
C ASP A 108 5.81 -35.13 18.03
N LEU A 109 5.15 -34.15 18.65
CA LEU A 109 4.48 -34.35 19.94
C LEU A 109 3.36 -35.39 19.84
N THR A 110 2.61 -35.41 18.74
CA THR A 110 1.54 -36.39 18.50
C THR A 110 2.11 -37.80 18.35
N LEU A 111 3.22 -37.93 17.62
CA LEU A 111 3.93 -39.20 17.46
C LEU A 111 4.45 -39.70 18.81
N GLN A 112 5.07 -38.83 19.60
CA GLN A 112 5.53 -39.14 20.96
C GLN A 112 4.37 -39.59 21.86
N MET A 113 3.25 -38.86 21.84
CA MET A 113 2.07 -39.23 22.62
C MET A 113 1.57 -40.62 22.23
N SER A 114 1.44 -40.92 20.94
CA SER A 114 1.02 -42.25 20.47
C SER A 114 1.96 -43.37 20.92
N ALA A 115 3.28 -43.12 20.91
CA ALA A 115 4.27 -44.07 21.39
C ALA A 115 4.15 -44.30 22.90
N THR A 116 3.92 -43.23 23.68
CA THR A 116 3.69 -43.36 25.13
C THR A 116 2.40 -44.10 25.46
N THR A 117 1.30 -43.84 24.74
CA THR A 117 0.03 -44.57 24.90
C THR A 117 0.23 -46.06 24.65
N LYS A 118 0.95 -46.42 23.58
CA LYS A 118 1.24 -47.82 23.29
C LYS A 118 2.09 -48.49 24.38
N LEU A 119 3.10 -47.80 24.92
CA LEU A 119 3.90 -48.31 26.03
C LEU A 119 3.05 -48.54 27.29
N LEU A 120 2.08 -47.67 27.55
CA LEU A 120 1.12 -47.81 28.64
C LEU A 120 0.17 -49.00 28.41
N GLU A 121 -0.40 -49.14 27.21
CA GLU A 121 -1.27 -50.27 26.84
C GLU A 121 -0.51 -51.61 26.95
N ASP A 122 0.72 -51.67 26.45
CA ASP A 122 1.58 -52.86 26.55
C ASP A 122 1.85 -53.20 28.03
N PHE A 123 2.09 -52.19 28.88
CA PHE A 123 2.30 -52.39 30.32
C PHE A 123 1.01 -52.87 31.03
N GLU A 124 -0.13 -52.26 30.73
CA GLU A 124 -1.44 -52.61 31.31
C GLU A 124 -1.85 -54.04 30.93
N SER A 125 -1.65 -54.44 29.68
CA SER A 125 -1.89 -55.82 29.21
C SER A 125 -1.04 -56.83 29.98
N ILE A 126 0.27 -56.56 30.15
CA ILE A 126 1.17 -57.44 30.91
C ILE A 126 0.77 -57.49 32.39
N TYR A 127 0.28 -56.39 32.95
CA TYR A 127 -0.21 -56.33 34.33
C TYR A 127 -1.47 -57.18 34.53
N GLU A 128 -2.49 -57.06 33.68
CA GLU A 128 -3.69 -57.88 33.80
C GLU A 128 -3.39 -59.37 33.56
N GLU A 129 -2.49 -59.73 32.63
CA GLU A 129 -2.00 -61.12 32.45
C GLU A 129 -1.33 -61.73 33.69
N VAL A 130 -0.70 -60.90 34.53
CA VAL A 130 -0.08 -61.32 35.80
C VAL A 130 -1.14 -61.46 36.90
N LYS A 131 -2.18 -60.63 36.88
CA LYS A 131 -3.24 -60.57 37.89
C LYS A 131 -4.27 -61.71 37.79
N GLU A 132 -4.55 -62.21 36.58
CA GLU A 132 -5.58 -63.24 36.37
C GLU A 132 -5.13 -64.70 36.63
N ASP A 133 -3.84 -64.98 36.85
CA ASP A 133 -3.32 -66.36 36.83
C ASP A 133 -2.86 -66.88 38.22
N ASN A 134 -3.27 -68.12 38.57
CA ASN A 134 -3.09 -68.73 39.90
C ASN A 134 -1.84 -69.66 40.01
N GLY A 135 -0.96 -69.68 39.01
CA GLY A 135 0.22 -70.55 38.97
C GLY A 135 1.51 -69.92 39.53
N VAL A 136 2.08 -70.46 40.61
CA VAL A 136 3.28 -69.91 41.28
C VAL A 136 4.56 -69.93 40.41
N PHE A 137 4.71 -70.91 39.50
CA PHE A 137 5.92 -71.03 38.66
C PHE A 137 5.85 -70.13 37.40
N SER A 138 4.67 -69.95 36.81
CA SER A 138 4.42 -68.98 35.71
C SER A 138 4.44 -67.54 36.21
N PHE A 139 4.06 -67.31 37.47
CA PHE A 139 4.10 -66.01 38.12
C PHE A 139 5.50 -65.37 38.11
N TRP A 140 6.57 -66.12 38.46
CA TRP A 140 7.93 -65.56 38.48
C TRP A 140 8.45 -65.16 37.09
N GLN A 141 8.12 -65.91 36.04
CA GLN A 141 8.52 -65.56 34.67
C GLN A 141 7.78 -64.31 34.17
N ARG A 142 6.50 -64.16 34.49
CA ARG A 142 5.70 -63.00 34.08
C ARG A 142 5.98 -61.77 34.94
N LEU A 143 6.28 -61.93 36.23
CA LEU A 143 6.75 -60.84 37.09
C LEU A 143 8.07 -60.25 36.55
N ASN A 144 8.98 -61.09 36.07
CA ASN A 144 10.20 -60.60 35.42
C ASN A 144 9.91 -59.83 34.12
N ARG A 145 8.89 -60.25 33.35
CA ARG A 145 8.42 -59.51 32.16
C ARG A 145 7.78 -58.17 32.52
N LEU A 146 7.00 -58.13 33.59
CA LEU A 146 6.39 -56.91 34.11
C LEU A 146 7.44 -55.93 34.64
N LEU A 147 8.44 -56.41 35.37
CA LEU A 147 9.57 -55.60 35.81
C LEU A 147 10.39 -55.09 34.62
N THR A 148 10.57 -55.89 33.58
CA THR A 148 11.24 -55.46 32.33
C THR A 148 10.41 -54.41 31.59
N ALA A 149 9.08 -54.54 31.53
CA ALA A 149 8.18 -53.56 30.93
C ALA A 149 8.13 -52.25 31.74
N ALA A 150 8.06 -52.34 33.07
CA ALA A 150 8.16 -51.21 33.98
C ALA A 150 9.50 -50.50 33.86
N GLN A 151 10.60 -51.26 33.77
CA GLN A 151 11.94 -50.71 33.58
C GLN A 151 12.07 -50.02 32.22
N ARG A 152 11.44 -50.56 31.15
CA ARG A 152 11.39 -49.89 29.84
C ARG A 152 10.60 -48.58 29.92
N LEU A 153 9.42 -48.58 30.54
CA LEU A 153 8.57 -47.40 30.70
C LEU A 153 9.21 -46.31 31.57
N LEU A 154 9.92 -46.69 32.65
CA LEU A 154 10.60 -45.77 33.56
C LEU A 154 11.95 -45.27 33.04
N ASN A 155 12.65 -46.05 32.19
CA ASN A 155 13.92 -45.63 31.57
C ASN A 155 13.74 -44.92 30.22
N THR A 156 12.57 -44.97 29.58
CA THR A 156 12.22 -44.01 28.52
C THR A 156 12.01 -42.65 29.15
N ASP A 157 13.00 -41.77 28.98
CA ASP A 157 13.02 -40.47 29.64
C ASP A 157 12.03 -39.48 29.00
N ILE A 158 10.81 -39.43 29.54
CA ILE A 158 9.75 -38.50 29.12
C ILE A 158 10.22 -37.03 29.22
N LYS A 159 11.20 -36.71 30.08
CA LYS A 159 11.75 -35.35 30.22
C LYS A 159 12.77 -34.97 29.15
N THR A 160 13.31 -35.92 28.39
CA THR A 160 14.15 -35.60 27.22
C THR A 160 13.34 -35.20 25.99
N LEU A 161 12.01 -35.38 26.04
CA LEU A 161 11.06 -35.07 24.96
C LEU A 161 10.37 -33.70 25.14
N THR A 162 10.54 -33.04 26.29
CA THR A 162 10.14 -31.63 26.41
C THR A 162 11.18 -30.75 25.71
N VAL A 163 10.98 -30.49 24.41
CA VAL A 163 11.77 -29.51 23.67
C VAL A 163 11.68 -28.16 24.38
N LYS A 164 12.86 -27.59 24.61
CA LYS A 164 13.10 -26.27 25.20
C LYS A 164 12.14 -25.27 24.57
N LYS A 165 11.20 -24.74 25.39
CA LYS A 165 10.33 -23.62 25.04
C LYS A 165 11.19 -22.54 24.39
N ALA A 166 11.16 -22.43 23.06
CA ALA A 166 11.55 -21.21 22.40
C ALA A 166 10.51 -20.20 22.88
N SER A 167 10.86 -19.47 23.95
CA SER A 167 10.11 -18.26 24.24
C SER A 167 10.21 -17.45 22.96
N PRO A 168 9.07 -17.06 22.34
CA PRO A 168 9.15 -16.04 21.32
C PRO A 168 9.93 -14.90 21.97
N GLU A 169 10.98 -14.41 21.30
CA GLU A 169 11.54 -13.12 21.68
C GLU A 169 10.34 -12.19 21.86
N PRO A 170 10.25 -11.47 22.99
CA PRO A 170 9.06 -10.70 23.30
C PRO A 170 8.77 -9.84 22.08
N MET A 171 7.64 -10.10 21.41
CA MET A 171 7.12 -9.20 20.39
C MET A 171 7.26 -7.81 20.98
N GLU A 172 7.99 -6.94 20.27
CA GLU A 172 8.12 -5.54 20.66
C GLU A 172 6.74 -5.05 21.04
N ASP A 173 6.56 -4.79 22.32
CA ASP A 173 5.30 -4.36 22.88
C ASP A 173 5.08 -2.96 22.36
N TRP A 174 4.34 -2.85 21.26
CA TRP A 174 4.02 -1.59 20.57
C TRP A 174 3.32 -0.57 21.47
N THR A 175 2.94 -0.96 22.70
CA THR A 175 2.37 -0.09 23.73
C THR A 175 3.42 0.55 24.65
N LYS A 176 4.70 0.15 24.57
CA LYS A 176 5.77 0.72 25.40
C LYS A 176 6.49 1.87 24.68
N GLU A 177 6.45 3.02 25.32
CA GLU A 177 7.16 4.25 24.93
C GLU A 177 8.67 4.12 25.20
N THR A 178 9.36 3.34 24.37
CA THR A 178 10.83 3.37 24.33
C THR A 178 11.32 4.54 23.46
N PRO A 179 12.55 5.06 23.68
CA PRO A 179 13.10 6.20 22.93
C PRO A 179 13.10 6.01 21.40
N ALA A 180 13.07 4.77 20.92
CA ALA A 180 12.93 4.45 19.49
C ALA A 180 11.51 4.68 18.94
N ASN A 181 10.46 4.52 19.76
CA ASN A 181 9.05 4.70 19.40
C ASN A 181 8.57 6.15 19.48
N ILE A 182 9.20 6.98 20.33
CA ILE A 182 8.84 8.40 20.51
C ILE A 182 9.00 9.20 19.21
N ASN A 183 9.95 8.83 18.34
CA ASN A 183 10.18 9.51 17.06
C ASN A 183 9.15 9.16 15.96
N ARG A 184 8.29 8.16 16.19
CA ARG A 184 7.26 7.74 15.23
C ARG A 184 5.98 8.55 15.39
N ALA A 185 5.57 8.85 16.63
CA ALA A 185 4.41 9.68 16.93
C ALA A 185 4.56 11.14 16.43
N LEU A 186 5.78 11.67 16.41
CA LEU A 186 6.09 13.02 15.90
C LEU A 186 6.05 13.15 14.36
N ARG A 187 5.79 12.07 13.61
CA ARG A 187 5.66 12.09 12.13
C ARG A 187 4.21 12.01 11.66
N GLU A 188 3.26 11.83 12.58
CA GLU A 188 1.83 11.71 12.26
C GLU A 188 1.02 13.01 12.47
N ASP A 189 1.66 14.08 12.96
CA ASP A 189 1.18 15.48 12.89
C ASP A 189 1.88 16.24 11.74
#